data_AF-A0A8J7W1D7-F1
#
_entry.id   AF-A0A8J7W1D7-F1
#
_cell.length_a   1.000
_cell.length_b   1.000
_cell.length_c   1.000
_cell.angle_alpha   90.00
_cell.angle_beta   90.00
_cell.angle_gamma   90.00
#
_symmetry.space_group_name_H-M   'P 1'
#
loop_
_entity.id
_entity.type
_entity.pdbx_description
1 polymer ?
#
loop_
_entity_poly.entity_id
_entity_poly.type
_entity_poly.pdbx_seq_one_letter_code
_entity_poly.pdbx_strand_id
1 'polypeptide(L)' 'MATSKVTSKSAATAASKVLRDGRTGAASKTAAGSALSQRPSSSKKK' A
#
# COMPACT_ATOMS: atom_id res chain seq x y z
N MET A 1 -11.35 -21.12 -0.94
CA MET A 1 -11.27 -19.67 -1.26
C MET A 1 -10.15 -19.06 -0.41
N ALA A 2 -8.91 -19.05 -0.90
CA ALA A 2 -7.83 -18.36 -0.19
C ALA A 2 -8.05 -16.85 -0.36
N THR A 3 -8.65 -16.19 0.63
CA THR A 3 -8.63 -14.73 0.68
C THR A 3 -7.17 -14.33 0.90
N SER A 4 -6.49 -13.94 -0.18
CA SER A 4 -5.15 -13.37 -0.07
C SER A 4 -5.34 -12.06 0.69
N LYS A 5 -5.01 -12.07 1.99
CA LYS A 5 -5.11 -10.91 2.90
C LYS A 5 -4.02 -9.90 2.56
N VAL A 6 -4.12 -9.35 1.35
CA VAL A 6 -3.14 -8.50 0.72
C VAL A 6 -3.82 -7.27 0.16
N THR A 7 -3.09 -6.16 0.17
CA THR A 7 -3.60 -4.91 -0.38
C THR A 7 -3.72 -5.02 -1.89
N SER A 8 -4.91 -4.71 -2.40
CA SER A 8 -5.20 -4.71 -3.83
C SER A 8 -4.41 -3.63 -4.58
N LYS A 9 -4.28 -3.78 -5.90
CA LYS A 9 -3.56 -2.83 -6.76
C LYS A 9 -4.11 -1.40 -6.63
N SER A 10 -5.43 -1.24 -6.61
CA SER A 10 -6.10 0.06 -6.48
C SER A 10 -5.82 0.73 -5.14
N ALA A 11 -5.99 0.00 -4.04
CA ALA A 11 -5.73 0.51 -2.69
C ALA A 11 -4.28 0.97 -2.53
N ALA A 12 -3.34 0.22 -3.09
CA ALA A 12 -1.95 0.59 -2.99
C ALA A 12 -1.54 1.72 -3.95
N THR A 13 -2.20 1.89 -5.11
CA THR A 13 -2.04 3.10 -5.93
C THR A 13 -2.53 4.34 -5.17
N ALA A 14 -3.64 4.25 -4.45
CA ALA A 14 -4.12 5.33 -3.59
C ALA A 14 -3.13 5.62 -2.45
N ALA A 15 -2.61 4.58 -1.79
CA ALA A 15 -1.57 4.73 -0.76
C ALA A 15 -0.30 5.41 -1.31
N SER A 16 0.17 5.06 -2.51
CA SER A 16 1.30 5.73 -3.15
C SER A 16 1.01 7.21 -3.42
N LYS A 17 -0.22 7.57 -3.80
CA LYS A 17 -0.63 8.98 -3.95
C LYS A 17 -0.59 9.69 -2.61
N VAL A 18 -1.09 9.08 -1.54
CA VAL A 18 -1.08 9.65 -0.17
C VAL A 18 0.36 9.92 0.29
N LEU A 19 1.30 9.01 0.04
CA LEU A 19 2.72 9.23 0.37
C LEU A 19 3.37 10.37 -0.42
N ARG A 20 2.94 10.57 -1.67
CA ARG A 20 3.48 11.58 -2.59
C ARG A 20 2.82 12.95 -2.43
N ASP A 21 1.61 12.99 -1.88
CA ASP A 21 0.86 14.23 -1.68
C ASP A 21 1.44 15.01 -0.49
N GLY A 22 1.84 16.26 -0.73
CA GLY A 22 2.34 17.17 0.30
C GLY A 22 1.27 17.62 1.31
N ARG A 23 -0.01 17.43 0.99
CA ARG A 23 -1.15 17.84 1.82
C ARG A 23 -1.54 16.79 2.88
N THR A 24 -0.94 15.59 2.85
CA THR A 24 -1.30 14.51 3.77
C THR A 24 -0.40 14.50 5.01
N GLY A 25 -1.03 14.28 6.17
CA GLY A 25 -0.35 14.25 7.47
C GLY A 25 0.43 12.96 7.73
N ALA A 26 1.23 12.95 8.81
CA ALA A 26 2.06 11.80 9.19
C ALA A 26 1.24 10.52 9.40
N ALA A 27 0.09 10.59 10.08
CA ALA A 27 -0.77 9.43 10.32
C ALA A 27 -1.28 8.80 9.01
N SER A 28 -1.69 9.63 8.04
CA SER A 28 -2.14 9.16 6.71
C SER A 28 -1.00 8.48 5.95
N LYS A 29 0.21 9.03 6.03
CA LYS A 29 1.41 8.45 5.40
C LYS A 29 1.80 7.12 6.04
N THR A 30 1.70 6.99 7.36
CA THR A 30 1.93 5.73 8.08
C THR A 30 0.97 4.65 7.61
N ALA A 31 -0.34 4.93 7.58
CA ALA A 31 -1.35 3.98 7.12
C ALA A 31 -1.13 3.58 5.65
N ALA A 32 -0.78 4.53 4.80
CA ALA A 32 -0.43 4.28 3.40
C ALA A 32 0.83 3.39 3.26
N GLY A 33 1.84 3.62 4.11
CA GLY A 33 3.03 2.78 4.20
C GLY A 33 2.70 1.33 4.59
N SER A 34 1.85 1.14 5.61
CA SER A 34 1.38 -0.19 6.02
C SER A 34 0.64 -0.93 4.90
N ALA A 35 -0.19 -0.21 4.14
CA ALA A 35 -0.90 -0.78 2.98
C ALA A 35 0.05 -1.18 1.84
N LEU A 36 1.11 -0.41 1.60
CA LEU A 36 2.14 -0.78 0.61
C LEU A 36 2.98 -1.99 1.05
N SER A 37 3.28 -2.09 2.34
CA SER A 37 4.04 -3.22 2.91
C SER A 37 3.26 -4.54 2.85
N GLN A 38 1.93 -4.50 3.01
CA GLN A 38 1.06 -5.67 2.90
C GLN A 38 0.79 -6.09 1.44
N ARG A 39 1.20 -5.29 0.45
CA ARG A 39 1.05 -5.65 -0.95
C ARG A 39 2.22 -6.55 -1.35
N PRO A 40 1.96 -7.79 -1.81
CA PRO A 40 3.03 -8.66 -2.28
C PRO A 40 3.75 -7.98 -3.43
N SER A 41 5.06 -7.77 -3.27
CA SER A 41 5.90 -7.32 -4.35
C SER A 41 5.92 -8.41 -5.42
N SER A 42 5.60 -8.07 -6.66
CA SER A 42 5.74 -8.98 -7.81
C SER A 42 7.19 -9.42 -8.06
N SER A 43 8.15 -8.93 -7.27
CA SER A 43 9.59 -9.22 -7.31
C SER A 43 10.05 -10.37 -6.40
N LYS A 44 9.15 -11.17 -5.82
CA LYS A 44 9.54 -12.39 -5.09
C LYS A 44 9.04 -13.65 -5.79
N LYS A 45 9.58 -13.88 -6.98
CA LYS A 45 9.76 -15.22 -7.54
C LYS A 45 11.25 -15.55 -7.31
N LYS A 46 11.55 -16.19 -6.19
CA LYS A 46 12.74 -17.05 -6.06
C LYS A 46 12.22 -18.48 -6.09
#